data_AF-A0A418WGQ1-F1
#
_entry.id   AF-A0A418WGQ1-F1
#
_cell.length_a   1.000
_cell.length_b   1.000
_cell.length_c   1.000
_cell.angle_alpha   90.00
_cell.angle_beta   90.00
_cell.angle_gamma   90.00
#
_symmetry.space_group_name_H-M   'P 1'
#
loop_
_entity.id
_entity.type
_entity.pdbx_description
1 polymer ?
#
loop_
_entity_poly.entity_id
_entity_poly.type
_entity_poly.pdbx_seq_one_letter_code
_entity_poly.pdbx_strand_id
1 'polypeptide(L)'
;MRAAAKDKRKRLRQFRELARQRQNGLCFYCRQPMAKAGSAAALAAPMSVETIEHRRPKCRGGTDSAANLVLTCRACNTRKASMNETAFLAQLSERDHI
;
A
#
# COMPACT_ATOMS: atom_id res chain seq x y z
N MET A 1 -24.73 -11.07 -9.34
CA MET A 1 -23.29 -10.70 -9.33
C MET A 1 -22.98 -9.22 -9.03
N ARG A 2 -23.84 -8.24 -9.35
CA ARG A 2 -23.57 -6.79 -9.12
C ARG A 2 -23.42 -6.38 -7.63
N ALA A 3 -24.10 -7.05 -6.70
CA ALA A 3 -24.05 -6.76 -5.27
C ALA A 3 -22.66 -7.04 -4.65
N ALA A 4 -22.08 -8.21 -4.88
CA ALA A 4 -20.77 -8.59 -4.32
C ALA A 4 -19.63 -7.63 -4.72
N ALA A 5 -19.66 -7.10 -5.95
CA ALA A 5 -18.69 -6.09 -6.41
C ALA A 5 -18.88 -4.73 -5.72
N LYS A 6 -20.12 -4.36 -5.36
CA LYS A 6 -20.43 -3.16 -4.57
C LYS A 6 -19.88 -3.31 -3.14
N ASP A 7 -20.04 -4.48 -2.54
CA ASP A 7 -19.56 -4.77 -1.18
C ASP A 7 -18.04 -4.82 -1.09
N LYS A 8 -17.38 -5.41 -2.10
CA LYS A 8 -15.90 -5.36 -2.22
C LYS A 8 -15.40 -3.93 -2.26
N ARG A 9 -16.00 -3.05 -3.08
CA ARG A 9 -15.63 -1.63 -3.17
C ARG A 9 -15.83 -0.90 -1.84
N LYS A 10 -16.95 -1.15 -1.14
CA LYS A 10 -17.22 -0.59 0.19
C LYS A 10 -16.13 -0.99 1.19
N ARG A 11 -15.79 -2.28 1.25
CA ARG A 11 -14.74 -2.82 2.12
C ARG A 11 -13.36 -2.23 1.81
N LEU A 12 -13.00 -2.11 0.54
CA LEU A 12 -11.73 -1.49 0.13
C LEU A 12 -11.67 -0.01 0.52
N ARG A 13 -12.79 0.73 0.39
CA ARG A 13 -12.86 2.12 0.82
C ARG A 13 -12.67 2.25 2.34
N GLN A 14 -13.36 1.41 3.11
CA GLN A 14 -13.24 1.36 4.57
C GLN A 14 -11.82 0.99 5.00
N PHE A 15 -11.22 -0.02 4.35
CA PHE A 15 -9.83 -0.39 4.60
C PHE A 15 -8.87 0.76 4.36
N ARG A 16 -8.98 1.46 3.21
CA ARG A 16 -8.12 2.62 2.90
C ARG A 16 -8.22 3.69 3.98
N GLU A 17 -9.42 3.97 4.46
CA GLU A 17 -9.63 4.96 5.51
C GLU A 17 -8.94 4.56 6.82
N LEU A 18 -9.23 3.35 7.31
CA LEU A 18 -8.65 2.84 8.55
C LEU A 18 -7.13 2.71 8.47
N ALA A 19 -6.59 2.22 7.34
CA ALA A 19 -5.16 2.09 7.13
C ALA A 19 -4.48 3.47 7.07
N ARG A 20 -5.10 4.47 6.45
CA ARG A 20 -4.56 5.83 6.42
C ARG A 20 -4.49 6.42 7.82
N GLN A 21 -5.52 6.24 8.63
CA GLN A 21 -5.52 6.67 10.03
C GLN A 21 -4.42 5.97 10.84
N ARG A 22 -4.33 4.63 10.75
CA ARG A 22 -3.30 3.85 11.46
C ARG A 22 -1.87 4.17 11.04
N GLN A 23 -1.67 4.57 9.79
CA GLN A 23 -0.35 4.90 9.25
C GLN A 23 -0.05 6.40 9.29
N ASN A 24 -0.92 7.24 9.87
CA ASN A 24 -0.82 8.70 9.87
C ASN A 24 -0.63 9.31 8.47
N GLY A 25 -1.22 8.69 7.43
CA GLY A 25 -1.05 9.10 6.04
C GLY A 25 0.34 8.83 5.44
N LEU A 26 1.21 8.12 6.15
CA LEU A 26 2.57 7.79 5.71
C LEU A 26 2.61 6.42 5.03
N CYS A 27 3.53 6.28 4.07
CA CYS A 27 3.84 4.99 3.45
C CYS A 27 4.28 3.99 4.54
N PHE A 28 3.77 2.76 4.49
CA PHE A 28 4.15 1.72 5.44
C PHE A 28 5.66 1.42 5.42
N TYR A 29 6.29 1.45 4.23
CA TYR A 29 7.71 1.14 4.09
C TYR A 29 8.61 2.37 4.26
N CYS A 30 8.60 3.33 3.33
CA CYS A 30 9.54 4.46 3.36
C CYS A 30 9.14 5.60 4.31
N ARG A 31 8.00 5.50 4.99
CA ARG A 31 7.49 6.51 5.94
C ARG A 31 7.25 7.91 5.37
N GLN A 32 7.38 8.10 4.06
CA GLN A 32 7.09 9.37 3.40
C GLN A 32 5.57 9.64 3.29
N PRO A 33 5.12 10.91 3.28
CA PRO A 33 3.72 11.26 3.09
C PRO A 33 3.13 10.73 1.78
N MET A 34 1.87 10.30 1.82
CA MET A 34 1.16 9.80 0.64
C MET A 34 0.00 10.71 0.23
N ALA A 35 -0.22 10.80 -1.09
CA ALA A 35 -1.41 11.42 -1.65
C ALA A 35 -2.59 10.42 -1.62
N LYS A 36 -3.75 10.88 -1.16
CA LYS A 36 -5.00 10.09 -1.19
C LYS A 36 -5.36 9.74 -2.62
N ALA A 37 -5.69 8.48 -2.88
CA ALA A 37 -6.01 8.02 -4.23
C ALA A 37 -7.22 8.78 -4.81
N GLY A 38 -7.08 9.31 -6.02
CA GLY A 38 -8.13 10.10 -6.70
C GLY A 38 -8.23 11.57 -6.27
N SER A 39 -7.34 12.06 -5.41
CA SER A 39 -7.25 13.49 -5.08
C SER A 39 -6.45 14.26 -6.14
N ALA A 40 -6.54 15.60 -6.16
CA ALA A 40 -5.71 16.44 -7.02
C ALA A 40 -4.20 16.23 -6.75
N ALA A 41 -3.81 16.06 -5.48
CA ALA A 41 -2.44 15.74 -5.09
C ALA A 41 -1.94 14.42 -5.71
N ALA A 42 -2.84 13.46 -5.98
CA ALA A 42 -2.49 12.22 -6.63
C ALA A 42 -2.12 12.39 -8.11
N LEU A 43 -2.66 13.42 -8.78
CA LEU A 43 -2.29 13.77 -10.15
C LEU A 43 -0.92 14.46 -10.18
N ALA A 44 -0.66 15.35 -9.22
CA ALA A 44 0.61 16.08 -9.12
C ALA A 44 1.79 15.19 -8.69
N ALA A 45 1.55 14.20 -7.82
CA ALA A 45 2.59 13.32 -7.28
C ALA A 45 2.21 11.83 -7.46
N PRO A 46 2.20 11.31 -8.71
CA PRO A 46 1.68 9.97 -9.03
C PRO A 46 2.43 8.82 -8.33
N MET A 47 3.71 9.05 -7.96
CA MET A 47 4.54 8.09 -7.25
C MET A 47 4.30 8.06 -5.73
N SER A 48 3.78 9.15 -5.18
CA SER A 48 3.40 9.28 -3.76
C SER A 48 1.96 8.86 -3.49
N VAL A 49 1.21 8.46 -4.52
CA VAL A 49 -0.17 7.99 -4.39
C VAL A 49 -0.23 6.72 -3.54
N GLU A 50 -1.15 6.69 -2.59
CA GLU A 50 -1.41 5.50 -1.79
C GLU A 50 -1.94 4.34 -2.67
N THR A 51 -1.40 3.15 -2.42
CA THR A 51 -1.80 1.89 -3.04
C THR A 51 -1.98 0.85 -1.94
N ILE A 52 -2.82 -0.15 -2.17
CA ILE A 52 -2.96 -1.29 -1.24
C ILE A 52 -1.90 -2.31 -1.64
N GLU A 53 -1.10 -2.75 -0.67
CA GLU A 53 -0.01 -3.70 -0.87
C GLU A 53 -0.14 -4.90 0.06
N HIS A 54 0.21 -6.08 -0.45
CA HIS A 54 0.28 -7.30 0.33
C HIS A 54 1.69 -7.50 0.92
N ARG A 55 1.81 -7.52 2.25
CA ARG A 55 3.08 -7.79 2.95
C ARG A 55 3.71 -9.11 2.47
N ARG A 56 2.91 -10.19 2.49
CA ARG A 56 3.17 -11.44 1.77
C ARG A 56 2.43 -11.39 0.41
N PRO A 57 3.13 -11.42 -0.74
CA PRO A 57 2.51 -11.42 -2.06
C PRO A 57 1.55 -12.60 -2.29
N LYS A 58 0.49 -12.41 -3.08
CA LYS A 58 -0.47 -13.47 -3.43
C LYS A 58 0.17 -14.69 -4.08
N CYS A 59 1.09 -14.48 -5.02
CA CYS A 59 1.82 -15.57 -5.70
C CYS A 59 2.68 -16.40 -4.74
N ARG A 60 2.95 -15.88 -3.53
CA ARG A 60 3.67 -16.57 -2.47
C ARG A 60 2.75 -17.00 -1.33
N GLY A 61 1.42 -17.05 -1.53
CA GLY A 61 0.43 -17.49 -0.53
C GLY A 61 -0.15 -16.38 0.36
N GLY A 62 0.01 -15.11 0.00
CA GLY A 62 -0.60 -13.98 0.70
C GLY A 62 -2.13 -13.96 0.67
N THR A 63 -2.76 -13.55 1.77
CA THR A 63 -4.22 -13.42 1.88
C THR A 63 -4.68 -11.97 1.72
N ASP A 64 -5.97 -11.76 1.43
CA ASP A 64 -6.61 -10.43 1.45
C ASP A 64 -7.06 -10.00 2.88
N SER A 65 -6.49 -10.61 3.92
CA SER A 65 -6.79 -10.26 5.31
C SER A 65 -6.21 -8.89 5.68
N ALA A 66 -6.87 -8.18 6.59
CA ALA A 66 -6.41 -6.87 7.05
C ALA A 66 -5.00 -6.91 7.69
N ALA A 67 -4.55 -8.06 8.19
CA ALA A 67 -3.21 -8.24 8.75
C ALA A 67 -2.10 -8.32 7.67
N ASN A 68 -2.45 -8.73 6.45
CA ASN A 68 -1.52 -8.84 5.33
C ASN A 68 -1.57 -7.63 4.39
N LEU A 69 -2.51 -6.71 4.59
CA LEU A 69 -2.70 -5.53 3.75
C LEU A 69 -2.21 -4.26 4.47
N VAL A 70 -1.49 -3.44 3.73
CA VAL A 70 -1.01 -2.11 4.18
C VAL A 70 -1.22 -1.07 3.07
N LEU A 71 -1.10 0.22 3.40
CA LEU A 71 -0.97 1.27 2.39
C LEU A 71 0.50 1.61 2.13
N THR A 72 0.85 1.69 0.86
CA THR A 72 2.21 2.07 0.43
C THR A 72 2.13 3.11 -0.69
N CYS A 73 3.13 3.97 -0.79
CA CYS A 73 3.25 4.81 -1.98
C CYS A 73 3.47 3.92 -3.21
N ARG A 74 3.03 4.39 -4.38
CA ARG A 74 3.21 3.66 -5.64
C ARG A 74 4.68 3.34 -5.91
N ALA A 75 5.62 4.25 -5.59
CA ALA A 75 7.05 3.99 -5.76
C ALA A 75 7.53 2.76 -4.97
N CYS A 76 7.17 2.64 -3.69
CA CYS A 76 7.55 1.48 -2.88
C CYS A 76 6.85 0.20 -3.36
N ASN A 77 5.57 0.28 -3.72
CA ASN A 77 4.83 -0.87 -4.24
C ASN A 77 5.50 -1.43 -5.51
N THR A 78 5.76 -0.56 -6.50
CA THR A 78 6.44 -0.95 -7.74
C THR A 78 7.82 -1.52 -7.48
N ARG A 79 8.60 -0.93 -6.57
CA ARG A 79 9.93 -1.45 -6.20
C ARG A 79 9.86 -2.81 -5.51
N LYS A 80 8.91 -3.00 -4.59
CA LYS A 80 8.72 -4.28 -3.89
C LYS A 80 8.30 -5.37 -4.87
N ALA A 81 7.41 -5.05 -5.80
CA ALA A 81 6.87 -5.98 -6.78
C ALA A 81 6.44 -7.31 -6.13
N SER A 82 7.02 -8.43 -6.57
CA SER A 82 6.70 -9.74 -6.02
C SER A 82 7.51 -10.08 -4.76
N MET A 83 8.49 -9.29 -4.32
CA MET A 83 9.33 -9.64 -3.17
C MET A 83 8.50 -9.80 -1.89
N ASN A 84 8.94 -10.71 -1.02
CA ASN A 84 8.39 -10.75 0.33
C ASN A 84 8.83 -9.49 1.10
N GLU A 85 8.09 -9.14 2.15
CA GLU A 85 8.36 -7.95 2.95
C GLU A 85 9.78 -7.93 3.52
N THR A 86 10.26 -9.06 4.07
CA THR A 86 11.59 -9.15 4.69
C THR A 86 12.72 -8.79 3.71
N ALA A 87 12.68 -9.33 2.49
CA ALA A 87 13.67 -9.05 1.45
C ALA A 87 13.62 -7.57 1.01
N PHE A 88 12.42 -7.00 0.93
CA PHE A 88 12.27 -5.60 0.55
C PHE A 88 12.77 -4.63 1.64
N LEU A 89 12.51 -4.94 2.91
CA LEU A 89 13.01 -4.14 4.03
C LEU A 89 14.53 -4.15 4.11
N ALA A 90 15.18 -5.30 3.86
CA ALA A 90 16.64 -5.37 3.77
C ALA A 90 17.18 -4.40 2.69
N GLN A 91 16.62 -4.44 1.48
CA GLN A 91 17.02 -3.52 0.39
C GLN A 91 16.73 -2.04 0.65
N LEU A 92 15.73 -1.73 1.47
CA LEU A 92 15.45 -0.34 1.86
C LEU A 92 16.47 0.18 2.86
N SER A 93 16.82 -0.63 3.87
CA SER A 93 17.78 -0.23 4.92
C SER A 93 19.17 0.11 4.38
N GLU A 94 19.58 -0.54 3.28
CA GLU A 94 20.84 -0.28 2.57
C GLU A 94 20.86 1.08 1.84
N ARG A 95 19.69 1.68 1.60
CA ARG A 95 19.56 2.93 0.82
C ARG A 95 19.32 4.17 1.66
N ASP A 96 18.85 4.02 2.90
CA ASP A 96 18.67 5.15 3.83
C ASP A 96 20.01 5.58 4.50
N HIS A 97 21.14 5.00 4.08
CA HIS A 97 22.51 5.30 4.55
C HIS A 97 23.34 6.16 3.56
N ILE A 98 22.69 6.96 2.71
CA ILE A 98 23.35 7.98 1.87
C ILE A 98 22.88 9.36 2.30
#